data_AF-A0A0A9EFS3-F1
#
_entry.id   AF-A0A0A9EFS3-F1
#
_cell.length_a   1.000
_cell.length_b   1.000
_cell.length_c   1.000
_cell.angle_alpha   90.00
_cell.angle_beta   90.00
_cell.angle_gamma   90.00
#
_symmetry.space_group_name_H-M   'P 1'
#
loop_
_entity.id
_entity.type
_entity.pdbx_description
1 polymer ?
#
loop_
_entity_poly.entity_id
_entity_poly.type
_entity_poly.pdbx_seq_one_letter_code
_entity_poly.pdbx_strand_id
1 'polypeptide(L)' 'MTSEQMFSDLRAHLLASQPVDQQQRLLQCFDKLMTGVNRNLEPKNRDRFTQNLTAFRHDFRLK' A
#
# COMPACT_ATOMS: atom_id res chain seq x y z
N MET A 1 10.79 9.26 14.34
CA MET A 1 9.91 8.14 13.93
C MET A 1 9.97 8.06 12.41
N THR A 2 10.66 7.05 11.87
CA THR A 2 10.90 6.92 10.43
C THR A 2 9.60 6.59 9.71
N SER A 3 9.37 7.13 8.50
CA SER A 3 8.17 6.85 7.70
C SER A 3 7.93 5.36 7.46
N GLU A 4 8.99 4.54 7.52
CA GLU A 4 8.91 3.07 7.46
C GLU A 4 8.18 2.44 8.63
N GLN A 5 8.41 2.96 9.84
CA GLN A 5 7.75 2.45 11.04
C GLN A 5 6.26 2.77 10.96
N MET A 6 5.91 4.00 10.56
CA MET A 6 4.51 4.39 10.38
C MET A 6 3.81 3.57 9.30
N PHE A 7 4.48 3.30 8.17
CA PHE A 7 3.90 2.47 7.12
C PHE A 7 3.70 1.01 7.57
N SER A 8 4.68 0.45 8.28
CA SER A 8 4.58 -0.93 8.81
C SER A 8 3.49 -1.05 9.86
N ASP A 9 3.38 -0.07 10.75
CA ASP A 9 2.34 -0.02 11.79
C ASP A 9 0.94 0.13 11.16
N LEU A 10 0.81 1.04 10.19
CA LEU A 10 -0.43 1.23 9.42
C LEU A 10 -0.84 -0.05 8.69
N ARG A 11 0.12 -0.72 8.03
CA ARG A 11 -0.11 -1.98 7.33
C ARG A 11 -0.56 -3.06 8.32
N ALA A 12 0.10 -3.20 9.46
CA ALA A 12 -0.27 -4.16 10.51
C ALA A 12 -1.67 -3.89 11.07
N HIS A 13 -2.00 -2.62 11.34
CA HIS A 13 -3.30 -2.22 11.87
C HIS A 13 -4.44 -2.48 10.85
N LEU A 14 -4.21 -2.14 9.58
CA LEU A 14 -5.18 -2.38 8.51
C LEU A 14 -5.37 -3.88 8.28
N LEU A 15 -4.31 -4.68 8.33
CA LEU A 15 -4.40 -6.14 8.25
C LEU A 15 -5.18 -6.72 9.42
N ALA A 16 -4.86 -6.33 10.65
CA ALA A 16 -5.56 -6.79 11.84
C ALA A 16 -7.06 -6.45 11.82
N SER A 17 -7.44 -5.37 11.14
CA SER A 17 -8.83 -4.95 10.97
C SER A 17 -9.60 -5.70 9.87
N GLN A 18 -8.91 -6.48 9.03
CA GLN A 18 -9.51 -7.21 7.90
C GLN A 18 -9.50 -8.73 8.17
N PRO A 19 -10.48 -9.49 7.64
CA PRO A 19 -10.49 -10.94 7.76
C PRO A 19 -9.33 -11.58 6.96
N VAL A 20 -8.91 -12.79 7.34
CA VAL A 20 -7.75 -13.51 6.76
C VAL A 20 -7.75 -13.57 5.22
N ASP A 21 -8.92 -13.77 4.59
CA ASP A 21 -9.05 -13.80 3.12
C ASP A 21 -8.70 -12.44 2.47
N GLN A 22 -9.12 -11.35 3.12
CA GLN A 22 -8.80 -9.98 2.71
C GLN A 22 -7.37 -9.60 3.08
N GLN A 23 -6.82 -10.12 4.18
CA GLN A 23 -5.43 -9.84 4.59
C GLN A 23 -4.42 -10.25 3.52
N GLN A 24 -4.52 -11.46 2.95
CA GLN A 24 -3.62 -11.89 1.88
C GLN A 24 -3.71 -10.97 0.66
N ARG A 25 -4.92 -10.58 0.27
CA ARG A 25 -5.13 -9.63 -0.85
C ARG A 25 -4.55 -8.26 -0.54
N LEU A 26 -4.81 -7.74 0.66
CA LEU A 26 -4.32 -6.45 1.13
C LEU A 26 -2.79 -6.43 1.18
N LEU A 27 -2.16 -7.52 1.64
CA LEU A 27 -0.70 -7.69 1.64
C LEU A 27 -0.14 -7.59 0.22
N GLN A 28 -0.71 -8.32 -0.74
CA GLN A 28 -0.30 -8.27 -2.15
C GLN A 28 -0.51 -6.88 -2.76
N CYS A 29 -1.62 -6.22 -2.43
CA CYS A 29 -1.92 -4.88 -2.89
C CYS A 29 -0.96 -3.83 -2.30
N PHE A 30 -0.55 -3.97 -1.03
CA PHE A 30 0.47 -3.12 -0.42
C PHE A 30 1.86 -3.31 -1.05
N ASP A 31 2.20 -4.54 -1.43
CA ASP A 31 3.45 -4.82 -2.14
C ASP A 31 3.45 -4.14 -3.51
N LYS A 32 2.35 -4.28 -4.28
CA LYS A 32 2.14 -3.56 -5.53
C LYS A 32 2.14 -2.04 -5.33
N LEU A 33 1.56 -1.55 -4.22
CA LEU A 33 1.53 -0.13 -3.90
C LEU A 33 2.94 0.45 -3.78
N MET A 34 3.83 -0.27 -3.11
CA MET A 34 5.22 0.12 -2.88
C MET A 34 6.16 -0.29 -4.02
N THR A 35 5.68 -1.06 -5.01
CA THR A 35 6.49 -1.51 -6.14
C THR A 35 6.96 -0.32 -6.97
N GLY A 36 8.28 -0.13 -7.03
CA GLY A 36 8.89 1.00 -7.74
C GLY A 36 8.70 2.36 -7.07
N VAL A 37 8.18 2.39 -5.82
CA VAL A 37 8.09 3.59 -4.99
C VAL A 37 9.30 3.60 -4.06
N ASN A 38 10.22 4.53 -4.31
CA ASN A 38 11.35 4.80 -3.44
C ASN A 38 10.95 5.61 -2.21
N ARG A 39 11.78 5.58 -1.17
CA ARG A 39 11.54 6.34 0.08
C ARG A 39 12.02 7.78 -0.05
N ASN A 40 11.62 8.44 -1.12
CA ASN A 40 11.98 9.82 -1.42
C ASN A 40 10.74 10.65 -1.79
N LEU A 41 10.83 11.96 -1.59
CA LEU A 41 9.73 12.90 -1.88
C LEU A 41 9.81 13.43 -3.33
N GLU A 42 10.52 12.73 -4.20
CA GLU A 42 10.66 13.15 -5.59
C GLU A 42 9.29 13.19 -6.30
N PRO A 43 9.06 14.17 -7.19
CA PRO A 43 7.80 14.27 -7.93
C PRO A 43 7.47 12.99 -8.70
N LYS A 44 8.47 12.37 -9.34
CA LYS A 44 8.33 11.11 -10.07
C LYS A 44 7.89 9.95 -9.18
N ASN A 45 8.37 9.94 -7.94
CA ASN A 45 8.05 8.90 -6.98
C ASN A 45 6.61 9.06 -6.44
N ARG A 46 6.20 10.30 -6.16
CA ARG A 46 4.81 10.62 -5.79
C ARG A 46 3.82 10.27 -6.89
N ASP A 47 4.19 10.54 -8.14
CA ASP A 47 3.39 10.17 -9.31
C ASP A 47 3.23 8.65 -9.39
N ARG A 48 4.33 7.89 -9.27
CA ARG A 48 4.29 6.42 -9.21
C ARG A 48 3.38 5.91 -8.09
N PHE A 49 3.53 6.46 -6.88
CA PHE A 49 2.70 6.08 -5.75
C PHE A 49 1.20 6.34 -6.02
N THR A 50 0.88 7.46 -6.67
CA THR A 50 -0.50 7.80 -7.06
C THR A 50 -1.06 6.86 -8.12
N GLN A 51 -0.25 6.48 -9.11
CA GLN A 51 -0.62 5.47 -10.10
C GLN A 51 -0.89 4.11 -9.42
N ASN A 52 0.02 3.68 -8.54
CA ASN A 52 -0.13 2.43 -7.81
C ASN A 52 -1.34 2.46 -6.85
N LEU A 53 -1.65 3.61 -6.23
CA LEU A 53 -2.87 3.81 -5.44
C LEU A 53 -4.14 3.65 -6.29
N THR A 54 -4.11 4.14 -7.53
CA THR A 54 -5.25 4.02 -8.44
C THR A 54 -5.51 2.56 -8.78
N ALA A 55 -4.45 1.80 -9.08
CA ALA A 55 -4.53 0.36 -9.28
C ALA A 55 -5.01 -0.38 -8.01
N PHE A 56 -4.45 -0.05 -6.85
CA PHE A 56 -4.87 -0.56 -5.54
C PHE A 56 -6.38 -0.37 -5.34
N ARG A 57 -6.89 0.83 -5.59
CA ARG A 57 -8.31 1.14 -5.39
C ARG A 57 -9.20 0.37 -6.37
N HIS A 58 -8.72 0.09 -7.58
CA HIS A 58 -9.47 -0.69 -8.55
C HIS A 58 -9.50 -2.18 -8.19
N ASP A 59 -8.35 -2.77 -7.83
CA ASP A 59 -8.23 -4.15 -7.32
C ASP A 59 -9.12 -4.37 -6.07
N PHE A 60 -9.14 -3.39 -5.17
CA PHE A 60 -9.90 -3.47 -3.92
C PHE A 60 -11.41 -3.22 -4.12
N ARG A 61 -11.80 -2.42 -5.12
CA ARG A 61 -13.20 -2.07 -5.41
C ARG A 61 -13.89 -3.06 -6.37
N LEU A 62 -13.14 -3.82 -7.16
CA LEU A 62 -13.68 -4.81 -8.11
C LEU A 62 -14.19 -6.12 -7.46
N LYS A 63 -14.62 -6.11 -6.19
CA LYS A 63 -15.21 -7.28 -5.55
C LYS A 63 -16.44 -6.92 -4.72
#